data_AF-A0A9D1MCI6-F1
#
_entry.id   AF-A0A9D1MCI6-F1
#
_cell.length_a   1.000
_cell.length_b   1.000
_cell.length_c   1.000
_cell.angle_alpha   90.00
_cell.angle_beta   90.00
_cell.angle_gamma   90.00
#
_symmetry.space_group_name_H-M   'P 1'
#
loop_
_entity.id
_entity.type
_entity.pdbx_description
1 polymer ?
#
loop_
_entity_poly.entity_id
_entity_poly.type
_entity_poly.pdbx_seq_one_letter_code
_entity_poly.pdbx_strand_id
1 'polypeptide(L)' 'MSAKFIGNISTRKLHILQYADGRCKIKLIRAENKKEFNSLEEAMSYPDKDHPIFSKCGNCFKKMEIEK' A
#
# COMPACT_ATOMS: atom_id res chain seq x y z
N MET A 1 5.77 -16.21 2.68
CA MET A 1 4.48 -15.50 2.65
C MET A 1 4.61 -14.36 1.64
N SER A 2 3.74 -14.28 0.63
CA SER A 2 3.76 -13.16 -0.32
C SER A 2 3.08 -11.95 0.33
N ALA A 3 3.75 -10.78 0.30
CA ALA A 3 3.16 -9.55 0.79
C ALA A 3 1.80 -9.29 0.13
N LYS A 4 0.87 -8.67 0.85
CA LYS A 4 -0.47 -8.32 0.33
C LYS A 4 -0.59 -6.82 0.04
N PHE A 5 0.19 -6.02 0.74
CA PHE A 5 0.17 -4.56 0.62
C PHE A 5 1.58 -4.01 0.39
N ILE A 6 1.66 -2.94 -0.40
CA ILE A 6 2.91 -2.22 -0.66
C ILE A 6 2.72 -0.76 -0.25
N GLY A 7 3.48 -0.30 0.74
CA GLY A 7 3.63 1.11 1.07
C GLY A 7 4.75 1.74 0.25
N ASN A 8 4.44 2.86 -0.41
CA ASN A 8 5.43 3.73 -1.02
C ASN A 8 5.72 4.90 -0.07
N ILE A 9 6.90 4.92 0.55
CA ILE A 9 7.32 5.95 1.50
C ILE A 9 7.38 7.33 0.81
N SER A 10 7.82 7.38 -0.45
CA SER A 10 8.01 8.65 -1.17
C SER A 10 6.69 9.37 -1.44
N THR A 11 5.65 8.63 -1.82
CA THR A 11 4.32 9.19 -2.09
C THR A 11 3.37 9.05 -0.90
N ARG A 12 3.81 8.41 0.18
CA ARG A 12 2.99 8.10 1.36
C ARG A 12 1.69 7.37 1.00
N LYS A 13 1.73 6.46 0.02
CA LYS A 13 0.55 5.70 -0.44
C LYS A 13 0.67 4.21 -0.13
N LEU A 14 -0.42 3.63 0.37
CA LEU A 14 -0.57 2.19 0.54
C LEU A 14 -1.35 1.59 -0.63
N HIS A 15 -0.76 0.60 -1.29
CA HIS A 15 -1.35 -0.13 -2.39
C HIS A 15 -1.71 -1.56 -1.97
N ILE A 16 -2.74 -2.13 -2.59
CA ILE A 16 -3.15 -3.53 -2.40
C ILE A 16 -2.73 -4.30 -3.64
N LEU A 17 -1.89 -5.33 -3.53
CA LEU A 17 -1.35 -6.02 -4.70
C LEU A 17 -2.42 -6.70 -5.54
N GLN A 18 -3.45 -7.26 -4.91
CA GLN A 18 -4.58 -7.91 -5.60
C GLN A 18 -5.36 -6.94 -6.48
N TYR A 19 -5.46 -5.66 -6.08
CA TYR A 19 -6.23 -4.63 -6.77
C TYR A 19 -5.33 -3.56 -7.41
N ALA A 20 -4.03 -3.81 -7.48
CA ALA A 20 -3.07 -2.89 -8.07
C ALA A 20 -3.20 -2.91 -9.59
N ASP A 21 -3.51 -1.75 -10.15
CA ASP A 21 -3.45 -1.51 -11.59
C ASP A 21 -2.09 -0.90 -11.97
N GLY A 22 -1.68 -1.00 -13.24
CA GLY A 22 -0.47 -0.39 -13.78
C GLY A 22 -0.34 1.11 -13.48
N ARG A 23 -1.45 1.80 -13.21
CA ARG A 23 -1.49 3.19 -12.72
C ARG A 23 -0.79 3.40 -11.37
N CYS A 24 -0.72 2.37 -10.53
CA CYS A 24 -0.07 2.42 -9.22
C CYS A 24 1.46 2.39 -9.32
N LYS A 25 2.01 2.04 -10.49
CA LYS A 25 3.46 2.02 -10.76
C LYS A 25 4.28 1.29 -9.68
N ILE A 26 3.72 0.24 -9.07
CA ILE A 26 4.35 -0.48 -7.94
C ILE A 26 5.73 -1.02 -8.30
N LYS A 27 5.89 -1.52 -9.54
CA LYS A 27 7.17 -2.04 -10.06
C LYS A 27 8.25 -0.95 -10.21
N LEU A 28 7.86 0.33 -10.24
CA LEU A 28 8.76 1.47 -10.37
C LEU A 28 9.12 2.09 -9.01
N ILE A 29 8.54 1.59 -7.91
CA ILE A 29 8.90 2.03 -6.56
C ILE A 29 10.33 1.55 -6.28
N ARG A 30 11.22 2.48 -5.94
CA ARG A 30 12.60 2.16 -5.53
C ARG A 30 12.57 1.28 -4.28
N ALA A 31 13.49 0.32 -4.20
CA ALA A 31 13.56 -0.62 -3.08
C ALA A 31 13.63 0.10 -1.70
N GLU A 32 14.36 1.20 -1.61
CA GLU A 32 14.46 2.05 -0.41
C GLU A 32 13.11 2.61 0.08
N ASN A 33 12.20 2.89 -0.86
CA ASN A 33 10.89 3.49 -0.60
C ASN A 33 9.78 2.45 -0.51
N LYS A 34 10.08 1.18 -0.84
CA LYS A 34 9.12 0.10 -0.89
C LYS A 34 9.07 -0.61 0.47
N LYS A 35 7.91 -0.59 1.12
CA LYS A 35 7.63 -1.38 2.32
C LYS A 35 6.53 -2.39 2.02
N GLU A 36 6.75 -3.62 2.45
CA GLU A 36 5.87 -4.75 2.19
C GLU A 36 5.17 -5.13 3.49
N PHE A 37 3.85 -5.31 3.44
CA PHE A 37 3.04 -5.64 4.60
C PHE A 37 2.12 -6.81 4.31
N ASN A 38 1.82 -7.59 5.34
CA ASN A 38 0.94 -8.75 5.23
C ASN A 38 -0.51 -8.42 5.57
N SER A 39 -0.74 -7.39 6.40
CA SER A 39 -2.07 -6.93 6.78
C SER A 39 -2.25 -5.42 6.56
N LEU A 40 -3.51 -5.00 6.46
CA LEU A 40 -3.86 -3.59 6.37
C LEU A 40 -3.53 -2.85 7.68
N GLU A 41 -3.72 -3.51 8.82
CA GLU A 41 -3.46 -2.94 10.15
C GLU A 41 -1.98 -2.62 10.34
N GLU A 42 -1.10 -3.55 9.96
CA GLU A 42 0.35 -3.39 10.01
C GLU A 42 0.78 -2.18 9.16
N ALA A 43 0.26 -2.10 7.93
CA ALA A 43 0.55 -1.00 7.03
C ALA A 43 0.02 0.35 7.54
N MET A 44 -1.17 0.36 8.14
CA MET A 44 -1.81 1.58 8.67
C MET A 44 -1.23 2.01 10.02
N SER A 45 -0.36 1.21 10.62
CA SER A 45 0.37 1.56 11.86
C SER A 45 1.85 1.86 11.59
N TYR A 46 2.26 1.99 10.33
CA TYR A 46 3.65 2.25 9.96
C TYR A 46 3.95 3.75 9.83
N PRO A 47 5.12 4.24 10.28
CA PRO A 47 6.13 3.49 11.05
C PRO A 47 5.72 3.30 12.51
N ASP A 48 4.76 4.09 12.96
CA ASP A 48 4.25 4.11 14.32
C ASP A 48 2.73 4.29 14.29
N LYS A 49 2.03 3.70 15.27
CA LYS A 49 0.56 3.68 15.33
C LYS A 49 -0.03 5.06 15.61
N ASP A 50 0.67 5.89 16.38
CA ASP A 50 0.26 7.24 16.71
C ASP A 50 0.56 8.22 15.56
N HIS A 51 1.56 7.89 14.73
CA HIS A 51 1.97 8.71 13.58
C HIS A 51 2.09 7.92 12.27
N PRO A 52 0.97 7.38 11.74
CA PRO A 52 1.01 6.60 10.52
C PRO A 52 1.26 7.49 9.30
N ILE A 53 2.12 7.03 8.39
CA ILE A 53 2.50 7.82 7.22
C ILE A 53 1.70 7.49 5.97
N PHE A 54 1.09 6.30 5.89
CA PHE A 54 0.48 5.86 4.64
C PHE A 54 -0.99 6.25 4.54
N SER A 55 -1.35 6.83 3.41
CA SER A 55 -2.75 7.00 2.99
C SER A 55 -3.15 5.89 2.03
N LYS A 56 -4.41 5.46 2.10
CA LYS A 56 -5.00 4.47 1.17
C LYS A 56 -4.87 4.95 -0.29
N CYS A 57 -4.43 4.09 -1.18
CA CYS A 57 -4.46 4.36 -2.62
C CYS A 57 -5.91 4.34 -3.11
N GLY A 58 -6.40 5.49 -3.60
CA GLY A 58 -7.78 5.61 -4.08
C GLY A 58 -8.15 4.57 -5.14
N ASN A 59 -7.23 4.22 -6.04
CA ASN A 59 -7.52 3.22 -7.09
C ASN A 59 -7.63 1.80 -6.50
N CYS A 60 -6.65 1.38 -5.70
CA CYS A 60 -6.65 0.03 -5.11
C CYS A 60 -7.85 -0.17 -4.18
N PHE A 61 -8.13 0.80 -3.31
CA PHE A 61 -9.18 0.68 -2.30
C PHE A 61 -10.57 0.85 -2.91
N LYS A 62 -10.76 1.76 -3.87
CA LYS A 62 -12.04 1.87 -4.60
C LYS A 62 -12.37 0.56 -5.33
N LYS A 63 -11.37 -0.08 -5.94
CA LYS A 63 -11.58 -1.36 -6.63
C LYS A 63 -11.92 -2.49 -5.65
N MET A 64 -11.25 -2.54 -4.51
CA MET A 64 -11.60 -3.45 -3.41
C MET A 64 -13.05 -3.27 -2.93
N GLU A 65 -13.56 -2.04 -2.89
CA GLU A 65 -14.95 -1.76 -2.47
C GLU A 65 -15.99 -2.14 -3.53
N ILE A 66 -15.65 -2.03 -4.82
CA ILE A 66 -16.54 -2.43 -5.92
C ILE A 66 -16.63 -3.96 -6.04
N GLU A 67 -15.53 -4.67 -5.81
CA GLU A 67 -15.45 -6.13 -5.93
C GLU A 67 -15.77 -6.89 -4.63
N LYS A 68 -16.24 -6.18 -3.59
CA LYS A 68 -16.63 -6.72 -2.27
C LYS A 68 -18.09 -7.17 -2.25
#